data_AF-A0A9Q2LB73-F1
#
_entry.id   AF-A0A9Q2LB73-F1
#
_cell.length_a   1.000
_cell.length_b   1.000
_cell.length_c   1.000
_cell.angle_alpha   90.00
_cell.angle_beta   90.00
_cell.angle_gamma   90.00
#
_symmetry.space_group_name_H-M   'P 1'
#
loop_
_entity.id
_entity.type
_entity.pdbx_description
1 polymer ?
#
loop_
_entity_poly.entity_id
_entity_poly.type
_entity_poly.pdbx_seq_one_letter_code
_entity_poly.pdbx_strand_id
1 'polypeptide(L)'
;MGVANLFSKIHTKATILSVITLIIVALALHILPILGLVLSLFATIPGIILWHKSVESFGLTAVITVVLTTLLGNIFVLSIMILLFVVSFVVGQLLKERTSKERILYITTTFISIIALIAFMVLQASKKISSAASLIKPIKEQMYHIISSASVNADYKQMFEEAFRQSAVQLPSYIIIGVFLLILINLIITFPILRKFKIATPIFKPLYAWQMKRSVLWMYIIVLICVMFSTQPSAFQTIVLNFEIVLSLCMYIQGLSVIHFFGKAKSMPPALTVILMVIGTILMPLTHIVSLLGFVDLCINLKRIIKK
;
A
#
# COMPACT_ATOMS: atom_id res chain seq x y z
N MET A 1 2.90 22.51 33.29
CA MET A 1 3.86 22.76 32.20
C MET A 1 3.19 23.73 31.22
N GLY A 2 3.53 25.02 31.31
CA GLY A 2 2.70 26.10 30.76
C GLY A 2 2.75 26.22 29.23
N VAL A 3 1.64 26.69 28.66
CA VAL A 3 1.42 26.97 27.23
C VAL A 3 2.59 27.75 26.58
N ALA A 4 3.22 28.66 27.32
CA ALA A 4 4.39 29.41 26.87
C ALA A 4 5.61 28.53 26.50
N ASN A 5 5.79 27.39 27.16
CA ASN A 5 6.90 26.46 26.90
C ASN A 5 6.64 25.53 25.70
N LEU A 6 5.39 25.50 25.21
CA LEU A 6 5.00 24.81 23.98
C LEU A 6 5.34 25.67 22.76
N PHE A 7 5.03 26.96 22.82
CA PHE A 7 5.27 27.92 21.73
C PHE A 7 6.76 28.19 21.48
N SER A 8 7.62 28.10 22.50
CA SER A 8 9.07 28.26 22.35
C SER A 8 9.74 27.18 21.49
N LYS A 9 9.09 26.02 21.33
CA LYS A 9 9.58 24.90 20.51
C LYS A 9 9.09 24.94 19.07
N ILE A 10 8.25 25.91 18.71
CA ILE A 10 7.68 26.01 17.37
C ILE A 10 8.65 26.69 16.41
N HIS A 11 8.97 25.99 15.32
CA HIS A 11 9.81 26.52 14.25
C HIS A 11 8.95 27.18 13.17
N THR A 12 8.56 28.43 13.40
CA THR A 12 7.60 29.18 12.57
C THR A 12 7.87 29.11 11.07
N LYS A 13 9.11 29.32 10.62
CA LYS A 13 9.46 29.25 9.18
C LYS A 13 9.20 27.86 8.58
N ALA A 14 9.52 26.80 9.31
CA ALA A 14 9.33 25.42 8.85
C ALA A 14 7.84 25.03 8.86
N THR A 15 7.10 25.49 9.87
CA THR A 15 5.64 25.32 9.97
C THR A 15 4.94 25.98 8.78
N ILE A 16 5.23 27.26 8.50
CA ILE A 16 4.61 28.01 7.40
C ILE A 16 4.87 27.32 6.05
N LEU A 17 6.13 26.97 5.77
CA LEU A 17 6.49 26.30 4.51
C LEU A 17 5.78 24.94 4.34
N SER A 18 5.65 24.19 5.44
CA SER A 18 4.97 22.89 5.44
C SER A 18 3.47 23.04 5.21
N VAL A 19 2.83 24.00 5.87
CA VAL A 19 1.40 24.32 5.65
C VAL A 19 1.17 24.68 4.18
N ILE A 20 1.94 25.63 3.64
CA ILE A 20 1.80 26.07 2.24
C ILE A 20 1.94 24.87 1.28
N THR A 21 2.98 24.05 1.48
CA THR A 21 3.23 22.88 0.63
C THR A 21 2.06 21.90 0.67
N LEU A 22 1.54 21.58 1.86
CA LEU A 22 0.46 20.62 2.02
C LEU A 22 -0.88 21.16 1.51
N ILE A 23 -1.12 22.46 1.61
CA ILE A 23 -2.31 23.09 1.01
C ILE A 23 -2.25 23.06 -0.51
N ILE A 24 -1.07 23.28 -1.11
CA ILE A 24 -0.89 23.11 -2.56
C ILE A 24 -1.23 21.67 -2.98
N VAL A 25 -0.79 20.67 -2.21
CA VAL A 25 -1.14 19.27 -2.48
C VAL A 25 -2.65 19.03 -2.33
N ALA A 26 -3.29 19.57 -1.29
CA ALA A 26 -4.73 19.44 -1.08
C ALA A 26 -5.54 20.08 -2.22
N LEU A 27 -5.13 21.27 -2.67
CA LEU A 27 -5.74 21.95 -3.82
C LEU A 27 -5.52 21.17 -5.12
N ALA A 28 -4.31 20.65 -5.35
CA ALA A 28 -4.03 19.81 -6.51
C ALA A 28 -4.89 18.55 -6.52
N LEU A 29 -5.06 17.88 -5.36
CA LEU A 29 -5.96 16.73 -5.23
C LEU A 29 -7.43 17.09 -5.49
N HIS A 30 -7.85 18.29 -5.12
CA HIS A 30 -9.22 18.75 -5.34
C HIS A 30 -9.50 19.09 -6.81
N ILE A 31 -8.57 19.79 -7.48
CA ILE A 31 -8.77 20.32 -8.84
C ILE A 31 -8.34 19.30 -9.90
N LEU A 32 -7.19 18.64 -9.69
CA LEU A 32 -6.57 17.68 -10.62
C LEU A 32 -6.20 16.39 -9.87
N PRO A 33 -7.17 15.50 -9.57
CA PRO A 33 -6.96 14.37 -8.68
C PRO A 33 -5.74 13.49 -9.00
N ILE A 34 -5.48 13.25 -10.29
CA ILE A 34 -4.32 12.45 -10.74
C ILE A 34 -3.01 13.15 -10.37
N LEU A 35 -2.88 14.44 -10.67
CA LEU A 35 -1.70 15.23 -10.30
C LEU A 35 -1.54 15.29 -8.78
N GLY A 36 -2.63 15.52 -8.06
CA GLY A 36 -2.64 15.53 -6.60
C GLY A 36 -2.17 14.21 -5.98
N LEU A 37 -2.57 13.06 -6.53
CA LEU A 37 -2.10 11.75 -6.08
C LEU A 37 -0.60 11.59 -6.30
N VAL A 38 -0.06 12.04 -7.44
CA VAL A 38 1.39 12.03 -7.69
C VAL A 38 2.11 12.93 -6.67
N LEU A 39 1.61 14.14 -6.42
CA LEU A 39 2.20 15.06 -5.44
C LEU A 39 2.10 14.52 -4.00
N SER A 40 1.07 13.75 -3.69
CA SER A 40 0.89 13.12 -2.37
C SER A 40 2.04 12.16 -2.01
N LEU A 41 2.72 11.57 -3.00
CA LEU A 41 3.91 10.74 -2.78
C LEU A 41 5.09 11.52 -2.18
N PHE A 42 5.10 12.85 -2.32
CA PHE A 42 6.12 13.74 -1.74
C PHE A 42 5.60 14.45 -0.48
N ALA A 43 4.29 14.49 -0.28
CA ALA A 43 3.65 15.26 0.78
C ALA A 43 3.99 14.78 2.20
N THR A 44 4.52 13.56 2.36
CA THR A 44 4.98 13.07 3.68
C THR A 44 6.30 13.70 4.12
N ILE A 45 7.09 14.27 3.19
CA ILE A 45 8.40 14.89 3.48
C ILE A 45 8.31 16.01 4.52
N PRO A 46 7.49 17.08 4.33
CA PRO A 46 7.39 18.15 5.32
C PRO A 46 6.91 17.63 6.68
N GLY A 47 5.95 16.70 6.69
CA GLY A 47 5.47 16.07 7.92
C GLY A 47 6.56 15.31 8.68
N ILE A 48 7.34 14.48 8.00
CA ILE A 48 8.45 13.72 8.62
C ILE A 48 9.55 14.66 9.14
N ILE A 49 9.89 15.71 8.38
CA ILE A 49 10.89 16.71 8.80
C ILE A 49 10.43 17.42 10.07
N LEU A 50 9.17 17.87 10.10
CA LEU A 50 8.61 18.52 11.28
C LEU A 50 8.57 17.57 12.47
N TRP A 51 8.11 16.32 12.30
CA TRP A 51 8.12 15.34 13.38
C TRP A 51 9.53 15.16 13.98
N HIS A 52 10.57 15.16 13.15
CA HIS A 52 11.95 15.05 13.60
C HIS A 52 12.49 16.31 14.28
N LYS A 53 12.05 17.52 13.86
CA LYS A 53 12.53 18.80 14.42
C LYS A 53 11.74 19.25 15.64
N SER A 54 10.42 19.29 15.55
CA SER A 54 9.51 19.70 16.63
C SER A 54 8.14 19.05 16.43
N VAL A 55 7.74 18.26 17.43
CA VAL A 55 6.43 17.60 17.47
C VAL A 55 5.31 18.64 17.56
N GLU A 56 5.56 19.77 18.21
CA GLU A 56 4.64 20.90 18.33
C GLU A 56 4.39 21.56 16.97
N SER A 57 5.45 21.76 16.17
CA SER A 57 5.35 22.31 14.81
C SER A 57 4.62 21.36 13.87
N PHE A 58 4.84 20.05 14.02
CA PHE A 58 4.08 19.02 13.30
C PHE A 58 2.59 19.06 13.65
N GLY A 59 2.25 19.08 14.94
CA GLY A 59 0.87 19.13 15.42
C GLY A 59 0.14 20.39 14.94
N LEU A 60 0.79 21.56 15.04
CA LEU A 60 0.22 22.82 14.57
C LEU A 60 -0.02 22.80 13.05
N THR A 61 0.95 22.30 12.27
CA THR A 61 0.80 22.13 10.82
C THR A 61 -0.37 21.19 10.50
N ALA A 62 -0.48 20.07 11.22
CA ALA A 62 -1.57 19.11 11.02
C ALA A 62 -2.94 19.75 11.26
N VAL A 63 -3.11 20.47 12.37
CA VAL A 63 -4.36 21.15 12.69
C VAL A 63 -4.71 22.18 11.63
N ILE A 64 -3.77 23.07 11.27
CA ILE A 64 -4.01 24.12 10.28
C ILE A 64 -4.38 23.51 8.92
N THR A 65 -3.60 22.55 8.43
CA THR A 65 -3.85 21.92 7.13
C THR A 65 -5.20 21.19 7.11
N VAL A 66 -5.57 20.46 8.17
CA VAL A 66 -6.86 19.75 8.25
C VAL A 66 -8.03 20.73 8.27
N VAL A 67 -7.93 21.81 9.06
CA VAL A 67 -8.98 22.85 9.12
C VAL A 67 -9.17 23.49 7.74
N LEU A 68 -8.08 23.92 7.10
CA LEU A 68 -8.14 24.53 5.77
C LEU A 68 -8.63 23.55 4.69
N THR A 69 -8.23 22.29 4.74
CA THR A 69 -8.71 21.26 3.81
C THR A 69 -10.19 20.98 3.98
N THR A 70 -10.72 21.08 5.21
CA THR A 70 -12.15 20.92 5.48
C THR A 70 -12.98 22.01 4.79
N LEU A 71 -12.43 23.22 4.65
CA LEU A 71 -13.07 24.32 3.91
C LEU A 71 -13.25 24.03 2.41
N LEU A 72 -12.49 23.08 1.84
CA LEU A 72 -12.67 22.63 0.45
C LEU A 72 -13.93 21.77 0.25
N GLY A 73 -14.59 21.34 1.33
CA GLY A 73 -15.84 20.56 1.28
C GLY A 73 -15.71 19.15 0.67
N ASN A 74 -14.49 18.67 0.42
CA ASN A 74 -14.26 17.38 -0.23
C ASN A 74 -13.73 16.33 0.77
N ILE A 75 -14.60 15.36 1.12
CA ILE A 75 -14.32 14.30 2.08
C ILE A 75 -13.15 13.40 1.67
N PHE A 76 -12.95 13.18 0.37
CA PHE A 76 -11.86 12.36 -0.15
C PHE A 76 -10.51 13.07 0.06
N VAL A 77 -10.42 14.36 -0.27
CA VAL A 77 -9.20 15.16 -0.06
C VAL A 77 -8.87 15.23 1.44
N LEU A 78 -9.87 15.46 2.28
CA LEU A 78 -9.70 15.46 3.74
C LEU A 78 -9.15 14.12 4.25
N SER A 79 -9.71 13.01 3.80
CA SER A 79 -9.28 11.66 4.19
C SER A 79 -7.81 11.41 3.81
N ILE A 80 -7.41 11.79 2.60
CA ILE A 80 -6.02 11.66 2.15
C ILE A 80 -5.10 12.55 2.99
N MET A 81 -5.46 13.81 3.27
CA MET A 81 -4.62 14.70 4.08
C MET A 81 -4.39 14.14 5.49
N ILE A 82 -5.43 13.60 6.13
CA ILE A 82 -5.30 12.95 7.44
C ILE A 82 -4.35 11.75 7.34
N LEU A 83 -4.53 10.88 6.34
CA LEU A 83 -3.65 9.73 6.14
C LEU A 83 -2.19 10.13 5.90
N LEU A 84 -1.92 11.21 5.17
CA LEU A 84 -0.57 11.72 4.96
C LEU A 84 0.11 12.14 6.26
N PHE A 85 -0.62 12.78 7.18
CA PHE A 85 -0.10 13.09 8.51
C PHE A 85 0.17 11.84 9.33
N VAL A 86 -0.74 10.85 9.30
CA VAL A 86 -0.53 9.58 10.01
C VAL A 86 0.70 8.85 9.45
N VAL A 87 0.86 8.77 8.12
CA VAL A 87 2.06 8.20 7.49
C VAL A 87 3.31 8.95 7.94
N SER A 88 3.27 10.28 7.90
CA SER A 88 4.40 11.13 8.30
C SER A 88 4.81 10.91 9.76
N PHE A 89 3.82 10.78 10.65
CA PHE A 89 4.02 10.45 12.06
C PHE A 89 4.64 9.06 12.22
N VAL A 90 4.04 8.01 11.66
CA VAL A 90 4.51 6.62 11.82
C VAL A 90 5.92 6.46 11.25
N VAL A 91 6.15 6.92 10.02
CA VAL A 91 7.48 6.84 9.39
C VAL A 91 8.49 7.70 10.16
N GLY A 92 8.11 8.91 10.55
CA GLY A 92 8.97 9.81 11.32
C GLY A 92 9.37 9.22 12.68
N GLN A 93 8.44 8.57 13.37
CA GLN A 93 8.70 7.92 14.65
C GLN A 93 9.64 6.71 14.50
N LEU A 94 9.38 5.84 13.54
CA LEU A 94 10.25 4.69 13.28
C LEU A 94 11.67 5.10 12.82
N LEU A 95 11.80 6.23 12.12
CA LEU A 95 13.12 6.79 11.79
C LEU A 95 13.89 7.25 13.03
N LYS A 96 13.22 7.83 14.04
CA LYS A 96 13.84 8.17 15.34
C LYS A 96 14.29 6.91 16.08
N GLU A 97 13.51 5.85 16.00
CA GLU A 97 13.81 4.53 16.59
C GLU A 97 14.86 3.72 15.80
N ARG A 98 15.44 4.29 14.73
CA ARG A 98 16.47 3.65 13.90
C ARG A 98 16.03 2.28 13.34
N THR A 99 14.74 2.12 13.05
CA THR A 99 14.21 0.85 12.56
C THR A 99 14.69 0.54 11.13
N SER A 100 14.78 -0.74 10.76
CA SER A 100 15.14 -1.13 9.39
C SER A 100 14.07 -0.72 8.37
N LYS A 101 14.45 -0.51 7.11
CA LYS A 101 13.52 -0.01 6.07
C LYS A 101 12.36 -0.97 5.80
N GLU A 102 12.61 -2.28 5.86
CA GLU A 102 11.60 -3.32 5.68
C GLU A 102 10.58 -3.31 6.82
N ARG A 103 11.05 -3.08 8.06
CA ARG A 103 10.18 -2.97 9.22
C ARG A 103 9.35 -1.69 9.17
N ILE A 104 9.91 -0.58 8.68
CA ILE A 104 9.14 0.64 8.40
C ILE A 104 8.04 0.38 7.38
N LEU A 105 8.36 -0.28 6.27
CA LEU A 105 7.39 -0.65 5.24
C LEU A 105 6.25 -1.51 5.83
N TYR A 106 6.59 -2.57 6.56
CA TYR A 106 5.60 -3.48 7.14
C TYR A 106 4.68 -2.80 8.18
N ILE A 107 5.27 -2.08 9.15
CA ILE A 107 4.50 -1.43 10.22
C ILE A 107 3.61 -0.33 9.64
N THR A 108 4.16 0.52 8.77
CA THR A 108 3.39 1.62 8.15
C THR A 108 2.26 1.05 7.29
N THR A 109 2.53 0.01 6.48
CA THR A 109 1.49 -0.64 5.67
C THR A 109 0.38 -1.20 6.52
N THR A 110 0.71 -1.92 7.59
CA THR A 110 -0.27 -2.54 8.48
C THR A 110 -1.13 -1.47 9.17
N PHE A 111 -0.50 -0.47 9.77
CA PHE A 111 -1.20 0.57 10.53
C PHE A 111 -2.11 1.43 9.63
N ILE A 112 -1.59 1.84 8.47
CA ILE A 112 -2.36 2.65 7.51
C ILE A 112 -3.47 1.84 6.86
N SER A 113 -3.27 0.55 6.59
CA SER A 113 -4.33 -0.32 6.07
C SER A 113 -5.48 -0.45 7.06
N ILE A 114 -5.19 -0.64 8.36
CA ILE A 114 -6.22 -0.71 9.40
C ILE A 114 -7.03 0.60 9.43
N ILE A 115 -6.35 1.75 9.46
CA ILE A 115 -7.02 3.06 9.47
C ILE A 115 -7.84 3.28 8.20
N ALA A 116 -7.30 2.95 7.02
CA ALA A 116 -7.98 3.10 5.75
C ALA A 116 -9.24 2.22 5.68
N LEU A 117 -9.18 0.98 6.16
CA LEU A 117 -10.33 0.07 6.20
C LEU A 117 -11.39 0.54 7.18
N ILE A 118 -11.01 1.00 8.38
CA ILE A 118 -11.94 1.57 9.36
C ILE A 118 -12.62 2.81 8.76
N ALA A 119 -11.84 3.73 8.18
CA ALA A 119 -12.38 4.92 7.53
C ALA A 119 -13.34 4.55 6.39
N PHE A 120 -12.98 3.56 5.56
CA PHE A 120 -13.83 3.07 4.49
C PHE A 120 -15.15 2.46 5.02
N MET A 121 -15.12 1.69 6.10
CA MET A 121 -16.32 1.14 6.74
C MET A 121 -17.20 2.24 7.34
N VAL A 122 -16.62 3.20 8.07
CA VAL A 122 -17.35 4.31 8.69
C VAL A 122 -17.99 5.22 7.65
N LEU A 123 -17.27 5.56 6.58
CA LEU A 123 -17.79 6.39 5.49
C LEU A 123 -18.92 5.69 4.71
N GLN A 124 -18.82 4.38 4.48
CA GLN A 124 -19.92 3.59 3.89
C GLN A 124 -21.14 3.54 4.80
N ALA A 125 -20.95 3.25 6.10
CA ALA A 125 -22.03 3.22 7.09
C ALA A 125 -22.75 4.57 7.20
N SER A 126 -21.99 5.67 7.07
CA SER A 126 -22.50 7.04 7.06
C SER A 126 -23.12 7.47 5.73
N LYS A 127 -23.18 6.59 4.72
CA LYS A 127 -23.63 6.86 3.34
C LYS A 127 -22.90 8.05 2.68
N LYS A 128 -21.66 8.33 3.11
CA LYS A 128 -20.81 9.41 2.56
C LYS A 128 -20.03 8.96 1.33
N ILE A 129 -19.81 7.65 1.21
CA ILE A 129 -19.25 7.03 0.00
C ILE A 129 -20.16 5.89 -0.45
N SER A 130 -20.16 5.63 -1.76
CA SER A 130 -20.94 4.58 -2.37
C SER A 130 -20.46 3.20 -1.91
N SER A 131 -21.35 2.21 -1.87
CA SER A 131 -21.00 0.84 -1.50
C SER A 131 -19.94 0.26 -2.45
N ALA A 132 -19.14 -0.71 -1.97
CA ALA A 132 -18.17 -1.42 -2.79
C ALA A 132 -18.72 -1.87 -4.17
N ALA A 133 -19.95 -2.39 -4.20
CA ALA A 133 -20.61 -2.80 -5.44
C ALA A 133 -20.87 -1.63 -6.41
N SER A 134 -21.26 -0.47 -5.88
CA SER A 134 -21.49 0.73 -6.70
C SER A 134 -20.21 1.41 -7.17
N LEU A 135 -19.07 1.24 -6.47
CA LEU A 135 -17.77 1.71 -6.94
C LEU A 135 -17.29 0.92 -8.17
N ILE A 136 -17.64 -0.37 -8.25
CA ILE A 136 -17.26 -1.26 -9.37
C ILE A 136 -18.29 -1.21 -10.51
N LYS A 137 -19.51 -0.71 -10.26
CA LYS A 137 -20.59 -0.64 -11.24
C LYS A 137 -20.21 0.07 -12.57
N PRO A 138 -19.48 1.19 -12.60
CA PRO A 138 -19.07 1.81 -13.86
C PRO A 138 -18.13 0.91 -14.69
N ILE A 139 -17.22 0.19 -14.02
CA ILE A 139 -16.31 -0.78 -14.65
C ILE A 139 -17.12 -1.95 -15.20
N LYS A 140 -18.09 -2.42 -14.41
CA LYS A 140 -19.06 -3.44 -14.83
C LYS A 140 -19.75 -3.02 -16.12
N GLU A 141 -20.43 -1.88 -16.12
CA GLU A 141 -21.20 -1.40 -17.27
C GLU A 141 -20.35 -1.23 -18.54
N GLN A 142 -19.13 -0.69 -18.43
CA GLN A 142 -18.20 -0.59 -19.55
C GLN A 142 -17.83 -1.97 -20.11
N MET A 143 -17.51 -2.94 -19.25
CA MET A 143 -17.17 -4.29 -19.71
C MET A 143 -18.38 -4.99 -20.36
N TYR A 144 -19.59 -4.82 -19.82
CA TYR A 144 -20.79 -5.36 -20.48
C TYR A 144 -21.00 -4.77 -21.87
N HIS A 145 -20.76 -3.48 -22.05
CA HIS A 145 -20.86 -2.86 -23.36
C HIS A 145 -19.89 -3.51 -24.36
N ILE A 146 -18.63 -3.74 -23.95
CA ILE A 146 -17.62 -4.41 -24.78
C ILE A 146 -18.04 -5.86 -25.10
N ILE A 147 -18.47 -6.63 -24.10
CA ILE A 147 -18.86 -8.04 -24.25
C ILE A 147 -20.10 -8.17 -25.15
N SER A 148 -21.09 -7.31 -24.95
CA SER A 148 -22.31 -7.28 -25.77
C SER A 148 -22.04 -6.91 -27.23
N SER A 149 -21.04 -6.04 -27.47
CA SER A 149 -20.61 -5.67 -28.82
C SER A 149 -19.82 -6.77 -29.54
N ALA A 150 -19.25 -7.74 -28.80
CA ALA A 150 -18.39 -8.78 -29.32
C ALA A 150 -19.09 -10.14 -29.57
N SER A 151 -20.44 -10.18 -29.55
CA SER A 151 -21.24 -11.41 -29.78
C SER A 151 -20.87 -12.58 -28.87
N VAL A 152 -20.49 -12.29 -27.62
CA VAL A 152 -19.92 -13.28 -26.70
C VAL A 152 -21.03 -14.18 -26.12
N ASN A 153 -20.79 -15.50 -26.06
CA ASN A 153 -21.73 -16.50 -25.52
C ASN A 153 -22.20 -16.20 -24.09
N ALA A 154 -23.41 -16.65 -23.74
CA ALA A 154 -24.04 -16.45 -22.43
C ALA A 154 -23.19 -16.95 -21.24
N ASP A 155 -22.41 -18.01 -21.43
CA ASP A 155 -21.53 -18.58 -20.39
C ASP A 155 -20.46 -17.59 -19.93
N TYR A 156 -19.86 -16.85 -20.86
CA TYR A 156 -18.87 -15.81 -20.51
C TYR A 156 -19.52 -14.67 -19.73
N LYS A 157 -20.76 -14.30 -20.06
CA LYS A 157 -21.49 -13.25 -19.32
C LYS A 157 -21.67 -13.64 -17.85
N GLN A 158 -22.01 -14.89 -17.59
CA GLN A 158 -22.12 -15.41 -16.22
C GLN A 158 -20.76 -15.47 -15.50
N MET A 159 -19.69 -15.87 -16.20
CA MET A 159 -18.33 -15.83 -15.64
C MET A 159 -17.90 -14.40 -15.26
N PHE A 160 -18.21 -13.41 -16.10
CA PHE A 160 -17.91 -12.00 -15.82
C PHE A 160 -18.73 -11.48 -14.63
N GLU A 161 -20.01 -11.85 -14.53
CA GLU A 161 -20.85 -11.51 -13.37
C GLU A 161 -20.25 -11.99 -12.06
N GLU A 162 -19.79 -13.25 -12.06
CA GLU A 162 -19.16 -13.85 -10.91
C GLU A 162 -17.82 -13.16 -10.58
N ALA A 163 -17.01 -12.84 -11.59
CA ALA A 163 -15.75 -12.10 -11.40
C ALA A 163 -15.98 -10.71 -10.77
N PHE A 164 -17.02 -10.00 -11.20
CA PHE A 164 -17.38 -8.71 -10.60
C PHE A 164 -17.88 -8.84 -9.16
N ARG A 165 -18.69 -9.87 -8.89
CA ARG A 165 -19.15 -10.18 -7.53
C ARG A 165 -17.97 -10.45 -6.61
N GLN A 166 -17.03 -11.29 -7.04
CA GLN A 166 -15.82 -11.60 -6.27
C GLN A 166 -14.93 -10.37 -6.07
N SER A 167 -14.74 -9.55 -7.12
CA SER A 167 -13.97 -8.30 -7.03
C SER A 167 -14.54 -7.34 -5.99
N ALA A 168 -15.87 -7.27 -5.86
CA ALA A 168 -16.52 -6.44 -4.84
C ALA A 168 -16.27 -6.98 -3.42
N VAL A 169 -16.31 -8.30 -3.24
CA VAL A 169 -16.00 -8.96 -1.96
C VAL A 169 -14.52 -8.77 -1.57
N GLN A 170 -13.63 -8.75 -2.55
CA GLN A 170 -12.18 -8.65 -2.39
C GLN A 170 -11.65 -7.21 -2.32
N LEU A 171 -12.53 -6.20 -2.44
CA LEU A 171 -12.13 -4.79 -2.41
C LEU A 171 -11.25 -4.40 -1.19
N PRO A 172 -11.50 -4.90 0.04
CA PRO A 172 -10.62 -4.63 1.18
C PRO A 172 -9.16 -5.07 0.94
N SER A 173 -8.94 -6.22 0.32
CA SER A 173 -7.59 -6.72 0.01
C SER A 173 -6.89 -5.84 -1.03
N TYR A 174 -7.62 -5.33 -2.04
CA TYR A 174 -7.08 -4.38 -3.00
C TYR A 174 -6.71 -3.04 -2.37
N ILE A 175 -7.46 -2.59 -1.36
CA ILE A 175 -7.08 -1.41 -0.56
C ILE A 175 -5.75 -1.66 0.16
N ILE A 176 -5.58 -2.82 0.81
CA ILE A 176 -4.32 -3.19 1.49
C ILE A 176 -3.15 -3.21 0.50
N ILE A 177 -3.33 -3.82 -0.66
CA ILE A 177 -2.31 -3.88 -1.73
C ILE A 177 -1.97 -2.47 -2.23
N GLY A 178 -2.98 -1.63 -2.46
CA GLY A 178 -2.79 -0.24 -2.87
C GLY A 178 -2.00 0.56 -1.84
N VAL A 179 -2.34 0.42 -0.56
CA VAL A 179 -1.61 1.04 0.56
C VAL A 179 -0.16 0.57 0.60
N PHE A 180 0.08 -0.74 0.47
CA PHE A 180 1.43 -1.31 0.41
C PHE A 180 2.26 -0.69 -0.72
N LEU A 181 1.72 -0.63 -1.94
CA LEU A 181 2.41 -0.06 -3.09
C LEU A 181 2.69 1.43 -2.92
N LEU A 182 1.70 2.19 -2.45
CA LEU A 182 1.85 3.64 -2.21
C LEU A 182 2.92 3.92 -1.15
N ILE A 183 2.94 3.17 -0.05
CA ILE A 183 3.97 3.31 0.99
C ILE A 183 5.33 2.89 0.45
N LEU A 184 5.42 1.78 -0.29
CA LEU A 184 6.67 1.35 -0.91
C LEU A 184 7.27 2.45 -1.80
N ILE A 185 6.45 3.01 -2.70
CA ILE A 185 6.86 4.11 -3.60
C ILE A 185 7.22 5.35 -2.79
N ASN A 186 6.39 5.72 -1.80
CA ASN A 186 6.66 6.86 -0.91
C ASN A 186 8.02 6.72 -0.21
N LEU A 187 8.35 5.56 0.35
CA LEU A 187 9.63 5.31 1.02
C LEU A 187 10.82 5.27 0.04
N ILE A 188 10.61 4.86 -1.21
CA ILE A 188 11.65 4.91 -2.25
C ILE A 188 12.00 6.36 -2.59
N ILE A 189 10.99 7.22 -2.74
CA ILE A 189 11.15 8.63 -3.11
C ILE A 189 11.62 9.49 -1.93
N THR A 190 10.96 9.35 -0.78
CA THR A 190 11.11 10.24 0.37
C THR A 190 12.47 10.06 1.05
N PHE A 191 12.98 8.83 1.18
CA PHE A 191 14.20 8.59 1.95
C PHE A 191 15.46 9.27 1.38
N PRO A 192 15.76 9.19 0.07
CA PRO A 192 16.85 9.95 -0.52
C PRO A 192 16.74 11.45 -0.27
N ILE A 193 15.52 12.01 -0.30
CA ILE A 193 15.28 13.43 -0.07
C ILE A 193 15.52 13.78 1.41
N LEU A 194 15.01 12.98 2.36
CA LEU A 194 15.20 13.19 3.79
C LEU A 194 16.68 13.22 4.21
N ARG A 195 17.55 12.46 3.54
CA ARG A 195 19.01 12.49 3.79
C ARG A 195 19.60 13.88 3.54
N LYS A 196 19.10 14.62 2.55
CA LYS A 196 19.52 16.00 2.28
C LYS A 196 19.18 16.95 3.43
N PHE A 197 18.18 16.60 4.24
CA PHE A 197 17.80 17.32 5.46
C PHE A 197 18.51 16.81 6.72
N LYS A 198 19.60 16.05 6.59
CA LYS A 198 20.38 15.45 7.69
C LYS A 198 19.57 14.47 8.56
N ILE A 199 18.48 13.91 8.02
CA ILE A 199 17.73 12.83 8.67
C ILE A 199 18.29 11.50 8.15
N ALA A 200 18.85 10.71 9.06
CA ALA A 200 19.39 9.40 8.71
C ALA A 200 18.25 8.41 8.41
N THR A 201 18.29 7.80 7.23
CA THR A 201 17.30 6.83 6.77
C THR A 201 17.97 5.50 6.42
N PRO A 202 17.37 4.35 6.75
CA PRO A 202 17.90 3.05 6.36
C PRO A 202 17.84 2.82 4.84
N ILE A 203 18.59 1.84 4.35
CA ILE A 203 18.59 1.40 2.95
C ILE A 203 17.85 0.06 2.88
N PHE A 204 17.10 -0.17 1.79
CA PHE A 204 16.48 -1.48 1.58
C PHE A 204 17.55 -2.54 1.40
N LYS A 205 17.39 -3.68 2.06
CA LYS A 205 18.07 -4.89 1.62
C LYS A 205 17.69 -5.16 0.17
N PRO A 206 18.64 -5.60 -0.67
CA PRO A 206 18.31 -5.97 -2.04
C PRO A 206 17.30 -7.12 -2.04
N LEU A 207 16.41 -7.15 -3.04
CA LEU A 207 15.28 -8.08 -3.06
C LEU A 207 15.72 -9.55 -2.93
N TYR A 208 16.87 -9.97 -3.46
CA TYR A 208 17.38 -11.34 -3.28
C TYR A 208 17.56 -11.77 -1.80
N ALA A 209 17.77 -10.80 -0.90
CA ALA A 209 17.99 -11.03 0.53
C ALA A 209 16.70 -11.00 1.35
N TRP A 210 15.55 -10.75 0.73
CA TRP A 210 14.27 -10.71 1.43
C TRP A 210 13.83 -12.13 1.80
N GLN A 211 13.52 -12.37 3.06
CA GLN A 211 13.06 -13.67 3.54
C GLN A 211 11.92 -13.44 4.52
N MET A 212 10.72 -13.86 4.15
CA MET A 212 9.59 -13.82 5.09
C MET A 212 9.74 -14.88 6.18
N LYS A 213 9.07 -14.66 7.31
CA LYS A 213 9.03 -15.65 8.39
C LYS A 213 8.15 -16.83 7.98
N ARG A 214 8.52 -18.04 8.42
CA ARG A 214 7.72 -19.27 8.21
C ARG A 214 6.29 -19.19 8.75
N SER A 215 6.00 -18.30 9.70
CA SER A 215 4.63 -18.05 10.15
C SER A 215 3.70 -17.60 9.02
N VAL A 216 4.21 -16.84 8.03
CA VAL A 216 3.42 -16.38 6.87
C VAL A 216 3.00 -17.56 5.98
N LEU A 217 3.88 -18.54 5.81
CA LEU A 217 3.57 -19.78 5.09
C LEU A 217 2.43 -20.54 5.77
N TRP A 218 2.51 -20.75 7.09
CA TRP A 218 1.46 -21.47 7.82
C TRP A 218 0.11 -20.75 7.76
N MET A 219 0.10 -19.43 7.89
CA MET A 219 -1.13 -18.64 7.69
C MET A 219 -1.69 -18.84 6.28
N TYR A 220 -0.84 -18.84 5.26
CA TYR A 220 -1.26 -19.05 3.88
C TYR A 220 -1.84 -20.46 3.66
N ILE A 221 -1.20 -21.51 4.18
CA ILE A 221 -1.72 -22.89 4.09
C ILE A 221 -3.09 -23.00 4.76
N ILE A 222 -3.26 -22.44 5.96
CA ILE A 222 -4.54 -22.45 6.68
C ILE A 222 -5.61 -21.75 5.85
N VAL A 223 -5.30 -20.57 5.28
CA VAL A 223 -6.23 -19.81 4.45
C VAL A 223 -6.61 -20.59 3.20
N LEU A 224 -5.68 -21.22 2.50
CA LEU A 224 -5.99 -22.06 1.33
C LEU A 224 -6.93 -23.22 1.69
N ILE A 225 -6.71 -23.88 2.84
CA ILE A 225 -7.62 -24.91 3.33
C ILE A 225 -9.01 -24.31 3.59
N CYS A 226 -9.09 -23.16 4.24
CA CYS A 226 -10.36 -22.47 4.48
C CYS A 226 -11.09 -22.06 3.19
N VAL A 227 -10.36 -21.68 2.13
CA VAL A 227 -10.94 -21.34 0.82
C VAL A 227 -11.75 -22.51 0.28
N MET A 228 -11.25 -23.75 0.41
CA MET A 228 -11.93 -24.96 -0.06
C MET A 228 -13.30 -25.18 0.59
N PHE A 229 -13.50 -24.71 1.82
CA PHE A 229 -14.77 -24.79 2.54
C PHE A 229 -15.65 -23.54 2.37
N SER A 230 -15.14 -22.49 1.71
CA SER A 230 -15.83 -21.20 1.54
C SER A 230 -16.67 -21.14 0.26
N THR A 231 -17.54 -22.12 0.06
CA THR A 231 -18.32 -22.26 -1.19
C THR A 231 -19.53 -21.34 -1.29
N GLN A 232 -20.01 -20.81 -0.16
CA GLN A 232 -21.23 -19.99 -0.09
C GLN A 232 -20.94 -18.54 0.34
N PRO A 233 -21.68 -17.55 -0.23
CA PRO A 233 -21.63 -16.16 0.19
C PRO A 233 -21.85 -15.98 1.69
N SER A 234 -20.79 -15.58 2.40
CA SER A 234 -20.81 -15.41 3.85
C SER A 234 -19.73 -14.44 4.32
N ALA A 235 -19.85 -13.96 5.56
CA ALA A 235 -18.78 -13.18 6.20
C ALA A 235 -17.47 -13.98 6.27
N PHE A 236 -17.57 -15.31 6.51
CA PHE A 236 -16.43 -16.21 6.50
C PHE A 236 -15.74 -16.24 5.13
N GLN A 237 -16.48 -16.43 4.04
CA GLN A 237 -15.92 -16.41 2.69
C GLN A 237 -15.24 -15.06 2.40
N THR A 238 -15.87 -13.94 2.77
CA THR A 238 -15.30 -12.61 2.57
C THR A 238 -13.95 -12.45 3.27
N ILE A 239 -13.85 -12.87 4.54
CA ILE A 239 -12.61 -12.80 5.31
C ILE A 239 -11.53 -13.64 4.63
N VAL A 240 -11.84 -14.91 4.35
CA VAL A 240 -10.89 -15.88 3.81
C VAL A 240 -10.34 -15.43 2.45
N LEU A 241 -11.20 -14.98 1.53
CA LEU A 241 -10.78 -14.51 0.19
C LEU A 241 -9.90 -13.25 0.26
N ASN A 242 -10.16 -12.34 1.20
CA ASN A 242 -9.31 -11.15 1.36
C ASN A 242 -7.94 -11.51 1.95
N PHE A 243 -7.89 -12.44 2.91
CA PHE A 243 -6.62 -12.96 3.44
C PHE A 243 -5.82 -13.72 2.36
N GLU A 244 -6.51 -14.51 1.54
CA GLU A 244 -5.89 -15.26 0.44
C GLU A 244 -5.14 -14.32 -0.50
N ILE A 245 -5.77 -13.22 -0.94
CA ILE A 245 -5.14 -12.24 -1.84
C ILE A 245 -3.91 -11.59 -1.21
N VAL A 246 -4.01 -11.14 0.04
CA VAL A 246 -2.88 -10.46 0.71
C VAL A 246 -1.72 -11.43 0.93
N LEU A 247 -1.99 -12.67 1.33
CA LEU A 247 -0.96 -13.68 1.52
C LEU A 247 -0.39 -14.19 0.18
N SER A 248 -1.20 -14.22 -0.88
CA SER A 248 -0.72 -14.50 -2.23
C SER A 248 0.26 -13.45 -2.72
N LEU A 249 0.03 -12.15 -2.43
CA LEU A 249 1.01 -11.10 -2.70
C LEU A 249 2.32 -11.36 -1.93
N CYS A 250 2.24 -11.79 -0.68
CA CYS A 250 3.43 -12.14 0.10
C CYS A 250 4.23 -13.29 -0.53
N MET A 251 3.56 -14.36 -0.95
CA MET A 251 4.19 -15.49 -1.65
C MET A 251 4.80 -15.04 -2.98
N TYR A 252 4.10 -14.20 -3.73
CA TYR A 252 4.59 -13.63 -4.97
C TYR A 252 5.87 -12.78 -4.77
N ILE A 253 5.91 -11.89 -3.78
CA ILE A 253 7.11 -11.10 -3.45
C ILE A 253 8.27 -12.02 -3.04
N GLN A 254 8.00 -13.07 -2.27
CA GLN A 254 9.01 -14.08 -1.92
C GLN A 254 9.51 -14.82 -3.17
N GLY A 255 8.62 -15.14 -4.12
CA GLY A 255 8.97 -15.73 -5.41
C GLY A 255 9.88 -14.85 -6.26
N LEU A 256 9.57 -13.55 -6.37
CA LEU A 256 10.46 -12.58 -7.02
C LEU A 256 11.83 -12.51 -6.33
N SER A 257 11.84 -12.62 -4.99
CA SER A 257 13.07 -12.69 -4.22
C SER A 257 13.91 -13.94 -4.55
N VAL A 258 13.28 -15.09 -4.79
CA VAL A 258 13.96 -16.32 -5.26
C VAL A 258 14.54 -16.13 -6.66
N ILE A 259 13.78 -15.56 -7.61
CA ILE A 259 14.26 -15.31 -8.98
C ILE A 259 15.48 -14.39 -8.96
N HIS A 260 15.42 -13.30 -8.17
CA HIS A 260 16.56 -12.40 -8.01
C HIS A 260 17.76 -13.10 -7.33
N PHE A 261 17.51 -13.94 -6.33
CA PHE A 261 18.56 -14.72 -5.70
C PHE A 261 19.22 -15.71 -6.66
N PHE A 262 18.43 -16.39 -7.50
CA PHE A 262 18.93 -17.30 -8.51
C PHE A 262 19.83 -16.58 -9.53
N GLY A 263 19.37 -15.44 -10.05
CA GLY A 263 20.16 -14.61 -10.95
C GLY A 263 21.51 -14.21 -10.34
N LYS A 264 21.51 -13.81 -9.07
CA LYS A 264 22.75 -13.49 -8.34
C LYS A 264 23.64 -14.72 -8.11
N ALA A 265 23.08 -15.84 -7.69
CA ALA A 265 23.83 -17.07 -7.38
C ALA A 265 24.49 -17.68 -8.61
N LYS A 266 23.87 -17.52 -9.79
CA LYS A 266 24.39 -17.97 -11.08
C LYS A 266 25.18 -16.89 -11.84
N SER A 267 25.49 -15.76 -11.19
CA SER A 267 26.22 -14.64 -11.79
C SER A 267 25.61 -14.13 -13.11
N MET A 268 24.28 -14.19 -13.23
CA MET A 268 23.57 -13.73 -14.42
C MET A 268 23.65 -12.20 -14.52
N PRO A 269 23.65 -11.63 -15.74
CA PRO A 269 23.54 -10.19 -15.91
C PRO A 269 22.32 -9.62 -15.18
N PRO A 270 22.43 -8.47 -14.49
CA PRO A 270 21.30 -7.88 -13.77
C PRO A 270 20.08 -7.66 -14.67
N ALA A 271 20.31 -7.25 -15.92
CA ALA A 271 19.26 -7.06 -16.92
C ALA A 271 18.46 -8.34 -17.17
N LEU A 272 19.12 -9.49 -17.29
CA LEU A 272 18.45 -10.77 -17.53
C LEU A 272 17.59 -11.19 -16.32
N THR A 273 18.10 -10.96 -15.11
CA THR A 273 17.34 -11.23 -13.88
C THR A 273 16.08 -10.34 -13.80
N VAL A 274 16.19 -9.06 -14.16
CA VAL A 274 15.06 -8.13 -14.23
C VAL A 274 14.06 -8.57 -15.30
N ILE A 275 14.52 -8.98 -16.48
CA ILE A 275 13.66 -9.49 -17.56
C ILE A 275 12.87 -10.72 -17.06
N LEU A 276 13.49 -11.67 -16.39
CA LEU A 276 12.80 -12.84 -15.83
C LEU A 276 11.72 -12.45 -14.82
N MET A 277 12.01 -11.50 -13.93
CA MET A 277 11.02 -10.98 -12.98
C MET A 277 9.87 -10.28 -13.70
N VAL A 278 10.15 -9.46 -14.71
CA VAL A 278 9.14 -8.74 -15.50
C VAL A 278 8.26 -9.71 -16.28
N ILE A 279 8.85 -10.70 -16.97
CA ILE A 279 8.12 -11.75 -17.69
C ILE A 279 7.22 -12.54 -16.72
N GLY A 280 7.77 -12.93 -15.56
CA GLY A 280 7.00 -13.60 -14.51
C GLY A 280 5.88 -12.75 -13.90
N THR A 281 5.87 -11.45 -14.16
CA THR A 281 4.84 -10.50 -13.68
C THR A 281 3.79 -10.19 -14.74
N ILE A 282 4.21 -9.97 -15.99
CA ILE A 282 3.32 -9.55 -17.08
C ILE A 282 2.43 -10.70 -17.55
N LEU A 283 2.95 -11.91 -17.57
CA LEU A 283 2.20 -13.08 -18.01
C LEU A 283 1.40 -13.64 -16.83
N MET A 284 0.08 -13.41 -16.82
CA MET A 284 -0.85 -13.85 -15.76
C MET A 284 -0.69 -15.32 -15.33
N PRO A 285 -0.46 -16.31 -16.22
CA PRO A 285 -0.21 -17.69 -15.77
C PRO A 285 1.09 -17.80 -14.95
N LEU A 286 2.11 -17.01 -15.29
CA LEU A 286 3.40 -17.05 -14.63
C LEU A 286 3.36 -16.43 -13.23
N THR A 287 2.44 -15.51 -12.94
CA THR A 287 2.34 -14.94 -11.58
C THR A 287 2.02 -16.01 -10.53
N HIS A 288 1.21 -17.02 -10.90
CA HIS A 288 0.95 -18.17 -10.04
C HIS A 288 2.20 -19.04 -9.85
N ILE A 289 3.00 -19.23 -10.90
CA ILE A 289 4.28 -19.95 -10.83
C ILE A 289 5.26 -19.21 -9.92
N VAL A 290 5.35 -17.88 -10.04
CA VAL A 290 6.20 -17.05 -9.16
C VAL A 290 5.73 -17.18 -7.70
N SER A 291 4.43 -17.12 -7.44
CA SER A 291 3.88 -17.35 -6.10
C SER A 291 4.24 -18.73 -5.55
N LEU A 292 4.15 -19.77 -6.39
CA LEU A 292 4.54 -21.13 -6.03
C LEU A 292 6.03 -21.24 -5.68
N LEU A 293 6.92 -20.54 -6.41
CA LEU A 293 8.34 -20.47 -6.06
C LEU A 293 8.55 -19.87 -4.66
N GLY A 294 7.80 -18.81 -4.33
CA GLY A 294 7.85 -18.21 -3.00
C GLY A 294 7.35 -19.14 -1.90
N PHE A 295 6.27 -19.88 -2.16
CA PHE A 295 5.76 -20.92 -1.28
C PHE A 295 6.81 -22.00 -1.01
N VAL A 296 7.39 -22.57 -2.07
CA VAL A 296 8.42 -23.61 -1.98
C VAL A 296 9.64 -23.09 -1.21
N ASP A 297 10.07 -21.86 -1.46
CA ASP A 297 11.18 -21.26 -0.73
C ASP A 297 10.92 -21.14 0.77
N LEU A 298 9.72 -20.80 1.21
CA LEU A 298 9.42 -20.79 2.65
C LEU A 298 9.32 -22.18 3.26
N CYS A 299 8.83 -23.17 2.50
CA CYS A 299 8.75 -24.57 2.93
C CYS A 299 10.14 -25.16 3.19
N ILE A 300 11.00 -25.16 2.17
CA ILE A 300 12.27 -25.90 2.18
C ILE A 300 13.51 -25.02 2.20
N ASN A 301 13.37 -23.69 2.19
CA ASN A 301 14.48 -22.74 2.06
C ASN A 301 15.25 -22.96 0.74
N LEU A 302 14.54 -22.82 -0.37
CA LEU A 302 15.04 -23.05 -1.73
C LEU A 302 16.31 -22.24 -2.04
N LYS A 303 16.40 -20.99 -1.57
CA LYS A 303 17.64 -20.19 -1.72
C LYS A 303 18.86 -20.82 -1.06
N ARG A 304 18.69 -21.50 0.07
CA ARG A 304 19.80 -22.23 0.72
C ARG A 304 20.26 -23.41 -0.12
N ILE A 305 19.34 -24.06 -0.84
CA ILE A 305 19.65 -25.18 -1.74
C ILE A 305 20.38 -24.66 -2.98
N ILE A 306 19.94 -23.56 -3.58
CA ILE A 306 20.59 -22.93 -4.76
C ILE A 306 22.02 -22.45 -4.46
N LYS A 307 22.31 -22.09 -3.20
CA LYS A 307 23.64 -21.66 -2.77
C LYS A 307 24.63 -22.84 -2.63
N LYS A 308 24.14 -24.07 -2.49
CA LYS A 308 24.95 -25.28 -2.52
C LYS A 308 25.15 -25.73 -3.97
#